data_AF-A0A9Q5GEK8-F1
#
_entry.id   AF-A0A9Q5GEK8-F1
#
_cell.length_a   1.000
_cell.length_b   1.000
_cell.length_c   1.000
_cell.angle_alpha   90.00
_cell.angle_beta   90.00
_cell.angle_gamma   90.00
#
_symmetry.space_group_name_H-M   'P 1'
#
loop_
_entity.id
_entity.type
_entity.pdbx_description
1 polymer ?
#
loop_
_entity_poly.entity_id
_entity_poly.type
_entity_poly.pdbx_seq_one_letter_code
_entity_poly.pdbx_strand_id
1 'polypeptide(L)'
;MIDERDRSFTSWKEEFALRLQDERLRARTRNRFLEIAQYLPEVLDRQANQKELLLSVHDYLEITVSDERVRKGRKALRKYRPLMGELEETYRVSADAVLAIWGLETGFGANRGDYPVISALATLAFAGERRAFFADELVAALHIVQAGDIAPEKMLGSWAGAMGHGQFMPSSYLKYAVDHDGDGRRDIWAEDPTDALASIANYLREHGWRSGQPCGEEMYLPDGFDLSLTGRDQVRPVAEWAEHGVRSPRGLQPVDYGDAMVLLAAGAQGPAYLAYHNFNVFLAYNNSVHYALSVGCLAHRIDGNKKFTRPWPEGQRVLSRADMRELQERLTALGHDTRGADGLAGPNTHRALRSWQVAAGYPADGFPCGEVLDQLRAQP
;
A
#
# COMPACT_ATOMS: atom_id res chain seq x y z
N MET A 1 -38.56 10.14 -8.01
CA MET A 1 -38.38 10.66 -6.63
C MET A 1 -36.89 10.78 -6.44
N ILE A 2 -36.36 11.99 -6.27
CA ILE A 2 -34.96 12.18 -5.86
C ILE A 2 -34.84 11.50 -4.49
N ASP A 3 -33.90 10.56 -4.37
CA ASP A 3 -33.66 9.79 -3.14
C ASP A 3 -33.47 10.77 -1.97
N GLU A 4 -33.97 10.42 -0.78
CA GLU A 4 -33.79 11.23 0.44
C GLU A 4 -32.30 11.48 0.71
N ARG A 5 -31.43 10.54 0.32
CA ARG A 5 -29.98 10.69 0.37
C ARG A 5 -29.43 11.70 -0.63
N ASP A 6 -29.98 11.78 -1.85
CA ASP A 6 -29.55 12.78 -2.85
C ASP A 6 -29.90 14.21 -2.38
N ARG A 7 -31.08 14.39 -1.76
CA ARG A 7 -31.47 15.66 -1.16
C ARG A 7 -30.54 16.03 -0.01
N SER A 8 -30.23 15.07 0.87
CA SER A 8 -29.30 15.28 1.99
C SER A 8 -27.88 15.61 1.53
N PHE A 9 -27.39 14.96 0.47
CA PHE A 9 -26.11 15.26 -0.14
C PHE A 9 -26.06 16.66 -0.76
N THR A 10 -27.16 17.09 -1.40
CA THR A 10 -27.24 18.44 -1.98
C THR A 10 -27.07 19.51 -0.90
N SER A 11 -27.79 19.40 0.22
CA SER A 11 -27.65 20.31 1.36
C SER A 11 -26.24 20.26 1.97
N TRP A 12 -25.69 19.06 2.18
CA TRP A 12 -24.31 18.92 2.66
C TRP A 12 -23.30 19.57 1.71
N LYS A 13 -23.48 19.45 0.40
CA LYS A 13 -22.61 20.03 -0.62
C LYS A 13 -22.61 21.56 -0.57
N GLU A 14 -23.77 22.16 -0.36
CA GLU A 14 -23.92 23.61 -0.17
C GLU A 14 -23.21 24.10 1.10
N GLU A 15 -23.40 23.40 2.23
CA GLU A 15 -22.71 23.69 3.49
C GLU A 15 -21.19 23.54 3.36
N PHE A 16 -20.74 22.46 2.72
CA PHE A 16 -19.32 22.21 2.48
C PHE A 16 -18.70 23.32 1.61
N ALA A 17 -19.42 23.81 0.59
CA ALA A 17 -18.95 24.91 -0.25
C ALA A 17 -18.77 26.24 0.50
N LEU A 18 -19.50 26.45 1.61
CA LEU A 18 -19.24 27.57 2.52
C LEU A 18 -17.90 27.40 3.25
N ARG A 19 -17.61 26.21 3.76
CA ARG A 19 -16.30 25.90 4.38
C ARG A 19 -15.14 26.10 3.41
N LEU A 20 -15.32 25.77 2.12
CA LEU A 20 -14.29 25.98 1.09
C LEU A 20 -13.88 27.45 0.89
N GLN A 21 -14.63 28.42 1.43
CA GLN A 21 -14.24 29.84 1.37
C GLN A 21 -12.96 30.11 2.16
N ASP A 22 -12.74 29.38 3.25
CA ASP A 22 -11.57 29.54 4.11
C ASP A 22 -10.33 28.80 3.58
N GLU A 23 -10.50 27.93 2.58
CA GLU A 23 -9.46 27.08 1.99
C GLU A 23 -8.69 27.77 0.82
N ARG A 24 -8.79 29.10 0.67
CA ARG A 24 -8.13 29.84 -0.43
C ARG A 24 -8.51 29.35 -1.85
N LEU A 25 -9.66 28.71 -2.00
CA LEU A 25 -10.22 28.35 -3.31
C LEU A 25 -10.96 29.55 -3.92
N ARG A 26 -10.79 29.79 -5.21
CA ARG A 26 -11.47 30.84 -5.98
C ARG A 26 -12.95 30.50 -6.14
N ALA A 27 -13.80 31.53 -6.24
CA ALA A 27 -15.24 31.35 -6.41
C ALA A 27 -15.59 30.46 -7.62
N ARG A 28 -14.85 30.60 -8.74
CA ARG A 28 -15.04 29.74 -9.92
C ARG A 28 -14.85 28.25 -9.61
N THR A 29 -13.83 27.89 -8.83
CA THR A 29 -13.57 26.49 -8.45
C THR A 29 -14.65 25.94 -7.53
N ARG A 30 -15.08 26.74 -6.55
CA ARG A 30 -16.16 26.34 -5.63
C ARG A 30 -17.51 26.18 -6.35
N ASN A 31 -17.84 27.09 -7.26
CA ASN A 31 -19.04 26.98 -8.08
C ASN A 31 -18.96 25.74 -8.98
N ARG A 32 -17.78 25.46 -9.56
CA ARG A 32 -17.60 24.25 -10.35
C ARG A 32 -17.80 22.98 -9.52
N PHE A 33 -17.30 22.93 -8.28
CA PHE A 33 -17.59 21.84 -7.34
C PHE A 33 -19.09 21.65 -7.12
N LEU A 34 -19.83 22.74 -6.84
CA LEU A 34 -21.29 22.70 -6.67
C LEU A 34 -22.01 22.13 -7.91
N GLU A 35 -21.53 22.47 -9.10
CA GLU A 35 -22.09 21.99 -10.37
C GLU A 35 -21.82 20.49 -10.62
N ILE A 36 -20.60 20.00 -10.36
CA ILE A 36 -20.17 18.67 -10.82
C ILE A 36 -20.24 17.58 -9.76
N ALA A 37 -20.16 17.92 -8.48
CA ALA A 37 -20.12 16.90 -7.43
C ALA A 37 -21.48 16.21 -7.32
N GLN A 38 -21.46 14.90 -7.53
CA GLN A 38 -22.60 14.00 -7.50
C GLN A 38 -22.43 12.97 -6.38
N TYR A 39 -23.54 12.54 -5.80
CA TYR A 39 -23.55 11.43 -4.85
C TYR A 39 -23.43 10.11 -5.61
N LEU A 40 -22.49 9.27 -5.20
CA LEU A 40 -22.19 7.97 -5.83
C LEU A 40 -22.39 6.84 -4.81
N PRO A 41 -23.63 6.35 -4.57
CA PRO A 41 -23.90 5.34 -3.54
C PRO A 41 -22.98 4.12 -3.61
N GLU A 42 -22.62 3.68 -4.81
CA GLU A 42 -21.75 2.55 -5.08
C GLU A 42 -20.34 2.71 -4.48
N VAL A 43 -19.89 3.95 -4.24
CA VAL A 43 -18.62 4.23 -3.55
C VAL A 43 -18.66 3.74 -2.10
N LEU A 44 -19.81 3.84 -1.44
CA LEU A 44 -20.00 3.34 -0.07
C LEU A 44 -20.07 1.80 -0.06
N ASP A 45 -20.72 1.21 -1.08
CA ASP A 45 -20.77 -0.25 -1.24
C ASP A 45 -19.37 -0.83 -1.45
N ARG A 46 -18.51 -0.15 -2.23
CA ARG A 46 -17.11 -0.51 -2.41
C ARG A 46 -16.31 -0.39 -1.11
N GLN A 47 -16.51 0.69 -0.35
CA GLN A 47 -15.86 0.87 0.95
C GLN A 47 -16.16 -0.31 1.91
N ALA A 48 -17.41 -0.76 1.94
CA ALA A 48 -17.85 -1.86 2.79
C ALA A 48 -17.35 -3.25 2.33
N ASN A 49 -17.05 -3.42 1.04
CA ASN A 49 -16.80 -4.73 0.41
C ASN A 49 -15.40 -4.87 -0.20
N GLN A 50 -14.35 -4.65 0.58
CA GLN A 50 -12.95 -4.77 0.15
C GLN A 50 -12.45 -6.22 0.21
N LYS A 51 -12.72 -6.99 -0.85
CA LYS A 51 -12.37 -8.43 -0.96
C LYS A 51 -10.88 -8.73 -0.83
N GLU A 52 -10.03 -7.80 -1.24
CA GLU A 52 -8.57 -7.96 -1.19
C GLU A 52 -8.00 -8.04 0.23
N LEU A 53 -8.72 -7.49 1.23
CA LEU A 53 -8.37 -7.64 2.65
C LEU A 53 -8.53 -9.09 3.16
N LEU A 54 -9.13 -9.98 2.35
CA LEU A 54 -9.38 -11.38 2.69
C LEU A 54 -8.46 -12.34 1.92
N LEU A 55 -7.47 -11.84 1.20
CA LEU A 55 -6.51 -12.68 0.47
C LEU A 55 -5.36 -13.09 1.38
N SER A 56 -4.93 -14.35 1.26
CA SER A 56 -3.66 -14.79 1.85
C SER A 56 -2.51 -14.11 1.10
N VAL A 57 -1.31 -14.06 1.69
CA VAL A 57 -0.14 -13.52 1.00
C VAL A 57 0.18 -14.33 -0.27
N HIS A 58 -0.05 -15.65 -0.24
CA HIS A 58 0.08 -16.52 -1.41
C HIS A 58 -0.83 -16.05 -2.55
N ASP A 59 -2.14 -15.94 -2.30
CA ASP A 59 -3.11 -15.59 -3.34
C ASP A 59 -2.91 -14.16 -3.85
N TYR A 60 -2.54 -13.25 -2.94
CA TYR A 60 -2.21 -11.88 -3.30
C TYR A 60 -0.99 -11.83 -4.23
N LEU A 61 0.07 -12.59 -3.94
CA LEU A 61 1.28 -12.66 -4.79
C LEU A 61 0.99 -13.31 -6.14
N GLU A 62 0.19 -14.36 -6.21
CA GLU A 62 -0.21 -15.00 -7.48
C GLU A 62 -0.92 -14.01 -8.42
N ILE A 63 -1.77 -13.15 -7.86
CA ILE A 63 -2.45 -12.10 -8.62
C ILE A 63 -1.49 -10.97 -8.99
N THR A 64 -0.72 -10.48 -8.01
CA THR A 64 0.03 -9.22 -8.14
C THR A 64 1.41 -9.38 -8.76
N VAL A 65 1.95 -10.58 -8.78
CA VAL A 65 3.29 -10.91 -9.28
C VAL A 65 3.22 -12.01 -10.35
N SER A 66 2.09 -12.11 -11.04
CA SER A 66 1.86 -13.09 -12.11
C SER A 66 2.86 -12.98 -13.26
N ASP A 67 3.10 -14.10 -13.96
CA ASP A 67 3.99 -14.15 -15.12
C ASP A 67 3.57 -13.18 -16.24
N GLU A 68 2.26 -12.95 -16.39
CA GLU A 68 1.74 -11.96 -17.32
C GLU A 68 2.15 -10.54 -16.93
N ARG A 69 2.02 -10.17 -15.64
CA ARG A 69 2.39 -8.84 -15.16
C ARG A 69 3.89 -8.61 -15.25
N VAL A 70 4.70 -9.62 -14.95
CA VAL A 70 6.15 -9.56 -15.14
C VAL A 70 6.51 -9.34 -16.61
N ARG A 71 5.87 -10.05 -17.54
CA ARG A 71 6.08 -9.86 -18.99
C ARG A 71 5.70 -8.44 -19.42
N LYS A 72 4.58 -7.90 -18.93
CA LYS A 72 4.17 -6.52 -19.17
C LYS A 72 5.18 -5.51 -18.60
N GLY A 73 5.67 -5.72 -17.38
CA GLY A 73 6.70 -4.89 -16.76
C GLY A 73 8.01 -4.88 -17.54
N ARG A 74 8.49 -6.03 -18.01
CA ARG A 74 9.67 -6.10 -18.90
C ARG A 74 9.43 -5.40 -20.24
N LYS A 75 8.21 -5.44 -20.77
CA LYS A 75 7.84 -4.70 -21.99
C LYS A 75 7.86 -3.19 -21.72
N ALA A 76 7.32 -2.75 -20.58
CA ALA A 76 7.36 -1.36 -20.15
C ALA A 76 8.81 -0.87 -19.96
N LEU A 77 9.65 -1.65 -19.28
CA LEU A 77 11.08 -1.34 -19.10
C LEU A 77 11.80 -1.16 -20.44
N ARG A 78 11.51 -2.00 -21.45
CA ARG A 78 12.09 -1.81 -22.79
C ARG A 78 11.55 -0.56 -23.49
N LYS A 79 10.25 -0.29 -23.38
CA LYS A 79 9.61 0.87 -24.04
C LYS A 79 10.10 2.19 -23.45
N TYR A 80 10.20 2.28 -22.13
CA TYR A 80 10.53 3.51 -21.40
C TYR A 80 11.97 3.53 -20.91
N ARG A 81 12.88 2.73 -21.50
CA ARG A 81 14.27 2.64 -21.05
C ARG A 81 14.99 4.00 -20.98
N PRO A 82 14.86 4.91 -21.97
CA PRO A 82 15.48 6.23 -21.88
C PRO A 82 14.97 7.01 -20.66
N LEU A 83 13.65 7.16 -20.54
CA LEU A 83 13.01 7.82 -19.40
C LEU A 83 13.45 7.21 -18.06
N MET A 84 13.46 5.88 -17.95
CA MET A 84 13.89 5.21 -16.72
C MET A 84 15.34 5.55 -16.34
N GLY A 85 16.24 5.68 -17.32
CA GLY A 85 17.62 6.12 -17.08
C GLY A 85 17.69 7.56 -16.58
N GLU A 86 16.90 8.46 -17.16
CA GLU A 86 16.81 9.87 -16.73
C GLU A 86 16.26 9.99 -15.31
N LEU A 87 15.21 9.20 -14.98
CA LEU A 87 14.65 9.16 -13.64
C LEU A 87 15.62 8.56 -12.61
N GLU A 88 16.35 7.50 -12.98
CA GLU A 88 17.39 6.90 -12.13
C GLU A 88 18.50 7.91 -11.81
N GLU A 89 18.95 8.68 -12.81
CA GLU A 89 19.95 9.72 -12.62
C GLU A 89 19.44 10.85 -11.72
N THR A 90 18.23 11.31 -11.97
CA THR A 90 17.61 12.46 -11.29
C THR A 90 17.21 12.14 -9.84
N TYR A 91 16.48 11.03 -9.66
CA TYR A 91 15.84 10.69 -8.38
C TYR A 91 16.64 9.67 -7.57
N ARG A 92 17.62 9.00 -8.18
CA ARG A 92 18.41 7.92 -7.56
C ARG A 92 17.56 6.70 -7.14
N VAL A 93 16.40 6.55 -7.76
CA VAL A 93 15.45 5.44 -7.58
C VAL A 93 15.54 4.49 -8.76
N SER A 94 15.62 3.18 -8.50
CA SER A 94 15.79 2.20 -9.56
C SER A 94 14.52 2.03 -10.42
N ALA A 95 14.73 1.77 -11.71
CA ALA A 95 13.66 1.64 -12.70
C ALA A 95 12.69 0.50 -12.36
N ASP A 96 13.21 -0.61 -11.83
CA ASP A 96 12.40 -1.76 -11.44
C ASP A 96 11.43 -1.45 -10.29
N ALA A 97 11.83 -0.60 -9.34
CA ALA A 97 10.97 -0.13 -8.25
C ALA A 97 9.82 0.75 -8.78
N VAL A 98 10.13 1.73 -9.63
CA VAL A 98 9.13 2.62 -10.27
C VAL A 98 8.14 1.80 -11.10
N LEU A 99 8.65 0.88 -11.93
CA LEU A 99 7.82 0.03 -12.77
C LEU A 99 6.99 -0.99 -11.97
N ALA A 100 7.52 -1.51 -10.87
CA ALA A 100 6.77 -2.43 -10.01
C ALA A 100 5.57 -1.75 -9.36
N ILE A 101 5.73 -0.53 -8.85
CA ILE A 101 4.62 0.29 -8.34
C ILE A 101 3.62 0.56 -9.46
N TRP A 102 4.07 1.06 -10.61
CA TRP A 102 3.16 1.34 -11.73
C TRP A 102 2.39 0.10 -12.20
N GLY A 103 3.04 -1.07 -12.18
CA GLY A 103 2.43 -2.35 -12.49
C GLY A 103 1.38 -2.80 -11.47
N LEU A 104 1.61 -2.55 -10.18
CA LEU A 104 0.68 -2.90 -9.11
C LEU A 104 -0.51 -1.93 -9.06
N GLU A 105 -0.27 -0.63 -9.18
CA GLU A 105 -1.30 0.39 -9.03
C GLU A 105 -2.32 0.35 -10.16
N THR A 106 -1.87 0.23 -11.41
CA THR A 106 -2.76 0.41 -12.57
C THR A 106 -2.54 -0.60 -13.68
N GLY A 107 -1.71 -1.63 -13.46
CA GLY A 107 -1.36 -2.57 -14.51
C GLY A 107 -0.64 -1.88 -15.68
N PHE A 108 0.27 -0.95 -15.36
CA PHE A 108 0.98 -0.10 -16.32
C PHE A 108 0.05 0.86 -17.08
N GLY A 109 -0.89 1.49 -16.36
CA GLY A 109 -1.84 2.48 -16.89
C GLY A 109 -3.10 1.89 -17.53
N ALA A 110 -3.22 0.56 -17.59
CA ALA A 110 -4.37 -0.11 -18.19
C ALA A 110 -5.67 0.11 -17.41
N ASN A 111 -5.58 0.27 -16.09
CA ASN A 111 -6.71 0.57 -15.22
C ASN A 111 -6.35 1.70 -14.25
N ARG A 112 -6.62 2.95 -14.64
CA ARG A 112 -6.41 4.15 -13.82
C ARG A 112 -7.63 4.52 -12.97
N GLY A 113 -8.69 3.73 -13.09
CA GLY A 113 -10.01 4.04 -12.57
C GLY A 113 -10.80 4.99 -13.46
N ASP A 114 -12.12 4.89 -13.35
CA ASP A 114 -13.13 5.60 -14.12
C ASP A 114 -14.08 6.43 -13.23
N TYR A 115 -13.83 6.45 -11.92
CA TYR A 115 -14.62 7.24 -10.99
C TYR A 115 -14.23 8.72 -11.08
N PRO A 116 -15.21 9.64 -11.16
CA PRO A 116 -14.94 11.07 -10.99
C PRO A 116 -14.45 11.34 -9.56
N VAL A 117 -13.18 11.72 -9.40
CA VAL A 117 -12.51 11.81 -8.09
C VAL A 117 -13.23 12.77 -7.15
N ILE A 118 -13.68 13.91 -7.67
CA ILE A 118 -14.41 14.92 -6.87
C ILE A 118 -15.70 14.33 -6.30
N SER A 119 -16.48 13.61 -7.10
CA SER A 119 -17.74 12.99 -6.66
C SER A 119 -17.49 11.82 -5.70
N ALA A 120 -16.45 11.01 -5.94
CA ALA A 120 -16.06 9.93 -5.07
C ALA A 120 -15.63 10.43 -3.67
N LEU A 121 -14.74 11.41 -3.61
CA LEU A 121 -14.29 12.02 -2.36
C LEU A 121 -15.42 12.77 -1.65
N ALA A 122 -16.28 13.49 -2.37
CA ALA A 122 -17.45 14.14 -1.78
C ALA A 122 -18.42 13.13 -1.15
N THR A 123 -18.66 12.00 -1.82
CA THR A 123 -19.50 10.93 -1.28
C THR A 123 -18.91 10.35 0.01
N LEU A 124 -17.60 10.12 0.05
CA LEU A 124 -16.91 9.59 1.22
C LEU A 124 -16.80 10.61 2.36
N ALA A 125 -16.63 11.89 2.05
CA ALA A 125 -16.65 12.99 3.02
C ALA A 125 -18.04 13.17 3.64
N PHE A 126 -19.10 12.96 2.85
CA PHE A 126 -20.49 13.01 3.32
C PHE A 126 -20.85 11.82 4.22
N ALA A 127 -20.62 10.59 3.75
CA ALA A 127 -21.22 9.39 4.35
C ALA A 127 -20.24 8.27 4.71
N GLY A 128 -18.96 8.34 4.30
CA GLY A 128 -17.99 7.27 4.50
C GLY A 128 -17.49 7.12 5.95
N GLU A 129 -16.63 6.12 6.19
CA GLU A 129 -16.07 5.84 7.52
C GLU A 129 -15.03 6.89 7.98
N ARG A 130 -14.23 7.45 7.05
CA ARG A 130 -13.14 8.41 7.33
C ARG A 130 -13.46 9.82 6.81
N ARG A 131 -14.65 10.33 7.15
CA ARG A 131 -15.21 11.57 6.58
C ARG A 131 -14.24 12.75 6.58
N ALA A 132 -13.57 13.01 7.70
CA ALA A 132 -12.62 14.11 7.82
C ALA A 132 -11.44 13.98 6.85
N PHE A 133 -10.83 12.80 6.76
CA PHE A 133 -9.75 12.53 5.82
C PHE A 133 -10.20 12.76 4.36
N PHE A 134 -11.35 12.24 3.97
CA PHE A 134 -11.85 12.41 2.60
C PHE A 134 -12.28 13.86 2.31
N ALA A 135 -12.72 14.61 3.31
CA ALA A 135 -12.97 16.05 3.18
C ALA A 135 -11.68 16.81 2.87
N ASP A 136 -10.58 16.48 3.56
CA ASP A 136 -9.28 17.11 3.33
C ASP A 136 -8.70 16.73 1.94
N GLU A 137 -8.86 15.47 1.52
CA GLU A 137 -8.49 15.03 0.17
C GLU A 137 -9.34 15.71 -0.91
N LEU A 138 -10.63 15.95 -0.66
CA LEU A 138 -11.49 16.70 -1.56
C LEU A 138 -11.02 18.15 -1.71
N VAL A 139 -10.63 18.82 -0.60
CA VAL A 139 -10.04 20.16 -0.66
C VAL A 139 -8.76 20.15 -1.51
N ALA A 140 -7.89 19.17 -1.29
CA ALA A 140 -6.67 19.00 -2.08
C ALA A 140 -6.98 18.78 -3.58
N ALA A 141 -7.98 17.97 -3.93
CA ALA A 141 -8.39 17.76 -5.32
C ALA A 141 -8.86 19.07 -5.99
N LEU A 142 -9.60 19.90 -5.26
CA LEU A 142 -10.04 21.21 -5.77
C LEU A 142 -8.87 22.19 -5.96
N HIS A 143 -7.82 22.10 -5.14
CA HIS A 143 -6.60 22.87 -5.36
C HIS A 143 -5.86 22.47 -6.64
N ILE A 144 -5.82 21.18 -6.97
CA ILE A 144 -5.24 20.68 -8.22
C ILE A 144 -6.01 21.25 -9.42
N VAL A 145 -7.34 21.17 -9.39
CA VAL A 145 -8.20 21.77 -10.43
C VAL A 145 -7.96 23.28 -10.54
N GLN A 146 -7.83 23.97 -9.42
CA GLN A 146 -7.58 25.41 -9.40
C GLN A 146 -6.20 25.79 -9.97
N ALA A 147 -5.19 24.95 -9.75
CA ALA A 147 -3.85 25.14 -10.33
C ALA A 147 -3.88 25.04 -11.87
N GLY A 148 -4.86 24.32 -12.42
CA GLY A 148 -5.02 24.13 -13.85
C GLY A 148 -4.36 22.87 -14.40
N ASP A 149 -3.86 22.01 -13.50
CA ASP A 149 -3.19 20.75 -13.84
C ASP A 149 -4.11 19.80 -14.62
N ILE A 150 -5.40 19.76 -14.26
CA ILE A 150 -6.39 18.91 -14.92
C ILE A 150 -7.78 19.55 -14.90
N ALA A 151 -8.58 19.28 -15.94
CA ALA A 151 -10.00 19.63 -15.93
C ALA A 151 -10.76 18.74 -14.93
N PRO A 152 -11.72 19.27 -14.15
CA PRO A 152 -12.41 18.51 -13.10
C PRO A 152 -13.05 17.20 -13.62
N GLU A 153 -13.56 17.21 -14.85
CA GLU A 153 -14.27 16.08 -15.47
C GLU A 153 -13.29 14.99 -15.94
N LYS A 154 -12.02 15.35 -16.10
CA LYS A 154 -10.93 14.42 -16.49
C LYS A 154 -10.14 13.93 -15.28
N MET A 155 -10.40 14.46 -14.09
CA MET A 155 -9.79 13.97 -12.85
C MET A 155 -10.43 12.65 -12.45
N LEU A 156 -9.94 11.57 -13.07
CA LEU A 156 -10.41 10.21 -12.86
C LEU A 156 -9.48 9.45 -11.92
N GLY A 157 -10.05 8.46 -11.25
CA GLY A 157 -9.36 7.65 -10.27
C GLY A 157 -10.18 6.47 -9.77
N SER A 158 -9.71 5.85 -8.70
CA SER A 158 -10.45 4.82 -7.98
C SER A 158 -11.65 5.39 -7.22
N TRP A 159 -12.53 4.50 -6.77
CA TRP A 159 -13.66 4.83 -5.89
C TRP A 159 -13.22 5.54 -4.60
N ALA A 160 -11.97 5.38 -4.17
CA ALA A 160 -11.43 6.00 -2.95
C ALA A 160 -10.75 7.36 -3.23
N GLY A 161 -10.72 7.81 -4.49
CA GLY A 161 -10.10 9.07 -4.90
C GLY A 161 -8.60 8.99 -5.21
N ALA A 162 -8.04 7.78 -5.31
CA ALA A 162 -6.66 7.58 -5.75
C ALA A 162 -6.56 7.77 -7.28
N MET A 163 -5.64 8.61 -7.75
CA MET A 163 -5.73 9.23 -9.07
C MET A 163 -4.67 8.70 -10.05
N GLY A 164 -5.07 8.56 -11.32
CA GLY A 164 -4.14 8.39 -12.45
C GLY A 164 -3.27 7.12 -12.38
N HIS A 165 -2.15 7.16 -13.11
CA HIS A 165 -1.20 6.04 -13.27
C HIS A 165 -0.58 5.53 -11.97
N GLY A 166 -0.29 6.43 -11.03
CA GLY A 166 0.34 6.12 -9.74
C GLY A 166 -0.64 5.96 -8.59
N GLN A 167 -1.95 6.14 -8.81
CA GLN A 167 -2.98 6.11 -7.76
C GLN A 167 -2.63 7.03 -6.57
N PHE A 168 -2.14 8.23 -6.85
CA PHE A 168 -1.87 9.22 -5.81
C PHE A 168 -3.18 9.75 -5.22
N MET A 169 -3.27 9.81 -3.90
CA MET A 169 -4.27 10.66 -3.26
C MET A 169 -3.99 12.14 -3.60
N PRO A 170 -5.01 13.01 -3.70
CA PRO A 170 -4.83 14.43 -4.02
C PRO A 170 -3.78 15.16 -3.17
N SER A 171 -3.73 14.91 -1.87
CA SER A 171 -2.70 15.50 -1.00
C SER A 171 -1.28 15.05 -1.37
N SER A 172 -1.11 13.78 -1.73
CA SER A 172 0.16 13.22 -2.21
C SER A 172 0.55 13.81 -3.57
N TYR A 173 -0.42 13.99 -4.46
CA TYR A 173 -0.19 14.68 -5.73
C TYR A 173 0.33 16.10 -5.51
N LEU A 174 -0.31 16.89 -4.66
CA LEU A 174 0.11 18.27 -4.42
C LEU A 174 1.56 18.35 -3.92
N LYS A 175 1.98 17.36 -3.12
CA LYS A 175 3.32 17.33 -2.52
C LYS A 175 4.39 16.73 -3.42
N TYR A 176 4.06 15.71 -4.21
CA TYR A 176 5.06 14.86 -4.85
C TYR A 176 4.94 14.75 -6.37
N ALA A 177 3.83 15.20 -6.97
CA ALA A 177 3.71 15.16 -8.42
C ALA A 177 4.71 16.10 -9.09
N VAL A 178 5.25 15.68 -10.23
CA VAL A 178 6.27 16.40 -11.00
C VAL A 178 5.80 16.58 -12.43
N ASP A 179 6.08 17.76 -12.98
CA ASP A 179 6.00 18.13 -14.39
C ASP A 179 7.39 17.82 -14.96
N HIS A 180 7.53 16.66 -15.59
CA HIS A 180 8.82 16.15 -16.02
C HIS A 180 9.13 16.53 -17.46
N ASP A 181 8.12 16.63 -18.31
CA ASP A 181 8.29 17.02 -19.71
C ASP A 181 8.30 18.56 -19.92
N GLY A 182 7.95 19.33 -18.89
CA GLY A 182 8.06 20.79 -18.86
C GLY A 182 6.91 21.51 -19.56
N ASP A 183 5.76 20.85 -19.76
CA ASP A 183 4.60 21.43 -20.44
C ASP A 183 3.77 22.40 -19.55
N GLY A 184 4.14 22.51 -18.27
CA GLY A 184 3.50 23.35 -17.28
C GLY A 184 2.43 22.64 -16.46
N ARG A 185 2.25 21.33 -16.60
CA ARG A 185 1.30 20.50 -15.87
C ARG A 185 1.98 19.26 -15.32
N ARG A 186 1.44 18.73 -14.23
CA ARG A 186 1.88 17.45 -13.65
C ARG A 186 0.84 16.40 -14.00
N ASP A 187 0.75 16.00 -15.26
CA ASP A 187 -0.35 15.17 -15.77
C ASP A 187 -0.12 13.68 -15.51
N ILE A 188 -0.63 13.20 -14.36
CA ILE A 188 -0.55 11.77 -14.00
C ILE A 188 -1.67 10.91 -14.61
N TRP A 189 -2.52 11.48 -15.47
CA TRP A 189 -3.72 10.81 -16.03
C TRP A 189 -3.59 10.47 -17.51
N ALA A 190 -2.79 11.22 -18.26
CA ALA A 190 -2.61 11.08 -19.71
C ALA A 190 -2.19 9.66 -20.13
N GLU A 191 -2.33 9.35 -21.42
CA GLU A 191 -1.79 8.10 -21.99
C GLU A 191 -0.26 8.04 -21.91
N ASP A 192 0.39 9.20 -21.94
CA ASP A 192 1.82 9.30 -21.66
C ASP A 192 2.05 9.22 -20.14
N PRO A 193 2.78 8.21 -19.65
CA PRO A 193 2.99 8.04 -18.21
C PRO A 193 4.17 8.87 -17.68
N THR A 194 4.81 9.72 -18.49
CA THR A 194 6.08 10.38 -18.14
C THR A 194 6.04 11.09 -16.78
N ASP A 195 5.09 12.00 -16.58
CA ASP A 195 4.91 12.70 -15.30
C ASP A 195 4.55 11.76 -14.17
N ALA A 196 3.72 10.74 -14.42
CA ALA A 196 3.35 9.78 -13.40
C ALA A 196 4.55 8.96 -12.91
N LEU A 197 5.43 8.51 -13.81
CA LEU A 197 6.62 7.75 -13.46
C LEU A 197 7.65 8.62 -12.74
N ALA A 198 7.82 9.87 -13.18
CA ALA A 198 8.64 10.85 -12.47
C ALA A 198 8.09 11.14 -11.08
N SER A 199 6.77 11.27 -10.94
CA SER A 199 6.08 11.48 -9.66
C SER A 199 6.25 10.30 -8.71
N ILE A 200 6.17 9.06 -9.20
CA ILE A 200 6.46 7.85 -8.41
C ILE A 200 7.92 7.87 -7.92
N ALA A 201 8.88 8.15 -8.82
CA ALA A 201 10.29 8.24 -8.47
C ALA A 201 10.56 9.34 -7.42
N ASN A 202 9.96 10.51 -7.59
CA ASN A 202 10.05 11.61 -6.63
C ASN A 202 9.45 11.22 -5.27
N TYR A 203 8.28 10.57 -5.25
CA TYR A 203 7.68 10.08 -4.02
C TYR A 203 8.62 9.13 -3.28
N LEU A 204 9.19 8.13 -3.96
CA LEU A 204 10.10 7.18 -3.32
C LEU A 204 11.35 7.87 -2.75
N ARG A 205 11.92 8.81 -3.52
CA ARG A 205 13.06 9.62 -3.07
C ARG A 205 12.73 10.42 -1.81
N GLU A 206 11.63 11.16 -1.82
CA GLU A 206 11.21 12.00 -0.68
C GLU A 206 10.86 11.19 0.58
N HIS A 207 10.55 9.90 0.41
CA HIS A 207 10.35 8.96 1.52
C HIS A 207 11.61 8.19 1.92
N GLY A 208 12.78 8.57 1.40
CA GLY A 208 14.08 8.09 1.87
C GLY A 208 14.66 6.91 1.09
N TRP A 209 14.22 6.67 -0.15
CA TRP A 209 14.79 5.60 -0.98
C TRP A 209 16.33 5.60 -0.99
N ARG A 210 16.92 4.44 -0.71
CA ARG A 210 18.36 4.22 -0.73
C ARG A 210 18.76 3.54 -2.03
N SER A 211 19.43 4.29 -2.90
CA SER A 211 19.94 3.78 -4.17
C SER A 211 20.89 2.59 -3.96
N GLY A 212 20.70 1.52 -4.74
CA GLY A 212 21.51 0.29 -4.64
C GLY A 212 21.12 -0.68 -3.52
N GLN A 213 20.25 -0.28 -2.58
CA GLN A 213 19.70 -1.20 -1.58
C GLN A 213 18.44 -1.89 -2.12
N PRO A 214 18.32 -3.22 -2.07
CA PRO A 214 17.08 -3.89 -2.44
C PRO A 214 15.99 -3.63 -1.39
N CYS A 215 14.73 -3.87 -1.76
CA CYS A 215 13.63 -3.86 -0.79
C CYS A 215 13.84 -4.93 0.31
N GLY A 216 14.31 -6.11 -0.10
CA GLY A 216 14.57 -7.23 0.77
C GLY A 216 14.79 -8.51 -0.04
N GLU A 217 15.18 -9.57 0.64
CA GLU A 217 15.62 -10.81 0.01
C GLU A 217 15.05 -12.04 0.74
N GLU A 218 14.80 -13.12 0.00
CA GLU A 218 14.48 -14.41 0.62
C GLU A 218 15.67 -14.89 1.45
N MET A 219 15.40 -15.30 2.68
CA MET A 219 16.36 -15.89 3.59
C MET A 219 15.82 -17.18 4.19
N TYR A 220 16.73 -17.98 4.70
CA TYR A 220 16.51 -19.22 5.42
C TYR A 220 16.92 -19.01 6.87
N LEU A 221 16.05 -19.43 7.77
CA LEU A 221 16.30 -19.45 9.20
C LEU A 221 16.80 -20.85 9.58
N PRO A 222 17.80 -20.96 10.47
CA PRO A 222 18.27 -22.27 10.95
C PRO A 222 17.20 -22.97 11.78
N ASP A 223 17.33 -24.29 11.92
CA ASP A 223 16.48 -25.06 12.83
C ASP A 223 16.60 -24.53 14.26
N GLY A 224 15.47 -24.40 14.95
CA GLY A 224 15.42 -23.87 16.32
C GLY A 224 15.63 -22.36 16.44
N PHE A 225 15.61 -21.61 15.32
CA PHE A 225 15.66 -20.15 15.35
C PHE A 225 14.55 -19.56 16.25
N ASP A 226 14.92 -18.57 17.06
CA ASP A 226 13.96 -17.86 17.91
C ASP A 226 13.08 -16.93 17.07
N LEU A 227 11.88 -17.40 16.74
CA LEU A 227 10.91 -16.67 15.93
C LEU A 227 10.39 -15.39 16.62
N SER A 228 10.54 -15.27 17.95
CA SER A 228 10.14 -14.07 18.69
C SER A 228 10.96 -12.83 18.26
N LEU A 229 12.16 -13.07 17.72
CA LEU A 229 13.02 -12.06 17.14
C LEU A 229 12.52 -11.54 15.81
N THR A 230 11.46 -12.09 15.19
CA THR A 230 10.97 -11.63 13.88
C THR A 230 9.89 -10.54 14.00
N GLY A 231 9.63 -9.86 12.89
CA GLY A 231 8.58 -8.84 12.77
C GLY A 231 9.11 -7.42 12.60
N ARG A 232 8.19 -6.51 12.26
CA ARG A 232 8.51 -5.11 11.92
C ARG A 232 9.09 -4.28 13.07
N ASP A 233 8.86 -4.71 14.29
CA ASP A 233 9.36 -4.10 15.51
C ASP A 233 10.68 -4.72 15.99
N GLN A 234 11.24 -5.66 15.24
CA GLN A 234 12.51 -6.31 15.51
C GLN A 234 13.54 -5.92 14.44
N VAL A 235 13.92 -4.64 14.45
CA VAL A 235 14.95 -4.11 13.55
C VAL A 235 16.31 -4.33 14.19
N ARG A 236 17.24 -4.96 13.45
CA ARG A 236 18.60 -5.28 13.91
C ARG A 236 19.61 -5.06 12.78
N PRO A 237 20.89 -4.79 13.09
CA PRO A 237 21.94 -4.80 12.08
C PRO A 237 22.00 -6.14 11.34
N VAL A 238 22.29 -6.11 10.03
CA VAL A 238 22.41 -7.34 9.21
C VAL A 238 23.45 -8.32 9.76
N ALA A 239 24.53 -7.82 10.36
CA ALA A 239 25.54 -8.65 11.01
C ALA A 239 24.95 -9.52 12.13
N GLU A 240 24.04 -8.96 12.94
CA GLU A 240 23.38 -9.68 14.03
C GLU A 240 22.46 -10.79 13.51
N TRP A 241 21.73 -10.54 12.42
CA TRP A 241 20.98 -11.59 11.73
C TRP A 241 21.89 -12.72 11.23
N ALA A 242 23.05 -12.36 10.68
CA ALA A 242 24.04 -13.35 10.24
C ALA A 242 24.60 -14.17 11.43
N GLU A 243 24.80 -13.57 12.60
CA GLU A 243 25.18 -14.26 13.84
C GLU A 243 24.09 -15.22 14.32
N HIS A 244 22.81 -14.84 14.20
CA HIS A 244 21.66 -15.72 14.43
C HIS A 244 21.47 -16.81 13.36
N GLY A 245 22.40 -16.94 12.41
CA GLY A 245 22.40 -18.02 11.42
C GLY A 245 21.50 -17.78 10.21
N VAL A 246 20.95 -16.58 10.03
CA VAL A 246 20.16 -16.22 8.84
C VAL A 246 21.06 -16.27 7.60
N ARG A 247 20.65 -17.03 6.58
CA ARG A 247 21.42 -17.21 5.33
C ARG A 247 20.52 -17.13 4.11
N SER A 248 21.05 -16.73 2.96
CA SER A 248 20.35 -16.86 1.68
C SER A 248 20.08 -18.33 1.32
N PRO A 249 19.21 -18.63 0.34
CA PRO A 249 18.99 -20.00 -0.16
C PRO A 249 20.28 -20.69 -0.67
N ARG A 250 21.32 -19.91 -0.98
CA ARG A 250 22.64 -20.41 -1.40
C ARG A 250 23.62 -20.59 -0.24
N GLY A 251 23.18 -20.42 1.00
CA GLY A 251 24.02 -20.52 2.20
C GLY A 251 24.94 -19.31 2.45
N LEU A 252 24.82 -18.24 1.66
CA LEU A 252 25.60 -17.01 1.83
C LEU A 252 25.02 -16.13 2.93
N GLN A 253 25.88 -15.37 3.60
CA GLN A 253 25.45 -14.30 4.51
C GLN A 253 24.65 -13.22 3.75
N PRO A 254 23.66 -12.58 4.41
CA PRO A 254 22.99 -11.42 3.83
C PRO A 254 23.98 -10.29 3.55
N VAL A 255 23.72 -9.52 2.49
CA VAL A 255 24.53 -8.35 2.15
C VAL A 255 24.25 -7.24 3.16
N ASP A 256 25.30 -6.64 3.71
CA ASP A 256 25.17 -5.60 4.71
C ASP A 256 24.78 -4.25 4.08
N TYR A 257 23.51 -3.89 4.25
CA TYR A 257 22.98 -2.56 3.94
C TYR A 257 22.54 -1.79 5.20
N GLY A 258 23.11 -2.14 6.36
CA GLY A 258 22.78 -1.59 7.67
C GLY A 258 21.70 -2.39 8.39
N ASP A 259 20.64 -1.72 8.82
CA ASP A 259 19.55 -2.35 9.57
C ASP A 259 18.57 -3.10 8.66
N ALA A 260 18.08 -4.23 9.15
CA ALA A 260 17.07 -5.06 8.51
C ALA A 260 16.12 -5.70 9.53
N MET A 261 15.02 -6.27 9.04
CA MET A 261 14.07 -7.05 9.82
C MET A 261 13.71 -8.33 9.08
N VAL A 262 13.56 -9.44 9.81
CA VAL A 262 13.02 -10.68 9.25
C VAL A 262 11.50 -10.65 9.33
N LEU A 263 10.84 -10.81 8.18
CA LEU A 263 9.39 -10.89 8.05
C LEU A 263 8.96 -12.32 7.69
N LEU A 264 7.94 -12.81 8.40
CA LEU A 264 7.28 -14.09 8.16
C LEU A 264 5.85 -13.84 7.68
N ALA A 265 5.70 -13.36 6.44
CA ALA A 265 4.42 -12.88 5.92
C ALA A 265 3.33 -13.98 5.79
N ALA A 266 3.72 -15.26 5.88
CA ALA A 266 2.84 -16.43 5.91
C ALA A 266 3.11 -17.33 7.14
N GLY A 267 3.65 -16.77 8.23
CA GLY A 267 4.10 -17.53 9.40
C GLY A 267 5.36 -18.36 9.14
N ALA A 268 5.77 -19.16 10.13
CA ALA A 268 7.03 -19.93 10.10
C ALA A 268 7.11 -21.00 9.00
N GLN A 269 5.96 -21.39 8.44
CA GLN A 269 5.88 -22.36 7.36
C GLN A 269 6.21 -21.77 5.99
N GLY A 270 6.09 -20.45 5.84
CA GLY A 270 6.42 -19.76 4.60
C GLY A 270 7.88 -19.31 4.50
N PRO A 271 8.22 -18.62 3.40
CA PRO A 271 9.53 -18.00 3.25
C PRO A 271 9.79 -16.90 4.28
N ALA A 272 11.02 -16.85 4.79
CA ALA A 272 11.48 -15.70 5.55
C ALA A 272 12.01 -14.64 4.58
N TYR A 273 11.69 -13.39 4.85
CA TYR A 273 12.08 -12.26 4.01
C TYR A 273 12.86 -11.25 4.86
N LEU A 274 14.14 -11.05 4.54
CA LEU A 274 14.96 -10.03 5.18
C LEU A 274 14.69 -8.70 4.47
N ALA A 275 13.85 -7.87 5.09
CA ALA A 275 13.45 -6.57 4.60
C ALA A 275 14.42 -5.49 5.08
N TYR A 276 14.91 -4.67 4.15
CA TYR A 276 15.77 -3.52 4.44
C TYR A 276 14.95 -2.21 4.49
N HIS A 277 15.63 -1.07 4.62
CA HIS A 277 15.00 0.24 4.70
C HIS A 277 14.04 0.53 3.53
N ASN A 278 14.40 0.16 2.29
CA ASN A 278 13.53 0.37 1.11
C ASN A 278 12.18 -0.36 1.18
N PHE A 279 12.03 -1.41 2.01
CA PHE A 279 10.71 -2.00 2.29
C PHE A 279 9.77 -1.01 2.98
N ASN A 280 10.29 -0.19 3.91
CA ASN A 280 9.49 0.84 4.59
C ASN A 280 9.10 1.97 3.64
N VAL A 281 9.89 2.23 2.60
CA VAL A 281 9.55 3.21 1.56
C VAL A 281 8.33 2.73 0.76
N PHE A 282 8.25 1.43 0.43
CA PHE A 282 7.03 0.88 -0.18
C PHE A 282 5.83 0.86 0.76
N LEU A 283 6.04 0.62 2.06
CA LEU A 283 4.98 0.74 3.05
C LEU A 283 4.45 2.17 3.20
N ALA A 284 5.28 3.20 2.94
CA ALA A 284 4.80 4.58 2.91
C ALA A 284 3.84 4.81 1.74
N TYR A 285 4.11 4.19 0.58
CA TYR A 285 3.25 4.25 -0.59
C TYR A 285 1.90 3.56 -0.35
N ASN A 286 1.92 2.34 0.20
CA ASN A 286 0.75 1.63 0.69
C ASN A 286 1.13 0.76 1.90
N ASN A 287 0.52 1.05 3.05
CA ASN A 287 0.87 0.46 4.35
C ASN A 287 0.32 -0.98 4.53
N SER A 288 0.67 -1.85 3.59
CA SER A 288 0.37 -3.28 3.61
C SER A 288 1.64 -4.08 3.36
N VAL A 289 1.92 -5.05 4.24
CA VAL A 289 3.07 -5.97 4.07
C VAL A 289 2.92 -6.79 2.79
N HIS A 290 1.69 -7.19 2.45
CA HIS A 290 1.42 -7.92 1.19
C HIS A 290 1.77 -7.06 -0.01
N TYR A 291 1.34 -5.79 0.00
CA TYR A 291 1.66 -4.84 -1.05
C TYR A 291 3.18 -4.62 -1.19
N ALA A 292 3.87 -4.25 -0.09
CA ALA A 292 5.29 -3.94 -0.13
C ALA A 292 6.14 -5.15 -0.58
N LEU A 293 5.75 -6.35 -0.12
CA LEU A 293 6.35 -7.59 -0.58
C LEU A 293 6.09 -7.81 -2.08
N SER A 294 4.86 -7.64 -2.56
CA SER A 294 4.53 -7.76 -3.98
C SER A 294 5.29 -6.78 -4.87
N VAL A 295 5.46 -5.51 -4.44
CA VAL A 295 6.28 -4.53 -5.18
C VAL A 295 7.72 -5.03 -5.26
N GLY A 296 8.33 -5.44 -4.14
CA GLY A 296 9.70 -5.96 -4.12
C GLY A 296 9.87 -7.21 -5.00
N CYS A 297 8.95 -8.16 -4.90
CA CYS A 297 8.92 -9.36 -5.73
C CYS A 297 8.79 -9.01 -7.22
N LEU A 298 7.86 -8.13 -7.58
CA LEU A 298 7.65 -7.74 -8.97
C LEU A 298 8.89 -7.02 -9.54
N ALA A 299 9.51 -6.11 -8.77
CA ALA A 299 10.75 -5.43 -9.16
C ALA A 299 11.86 -6.44 -9.48
N HIS A 300 12.15 -7.36 -8.55
CA HIS A 300 13.11 -8.44 -8.74
C HIS A 300 12.80 -9.33 -9.95
N ARG A 301 11.52 -9.59 -10.23
CA ARG A 301 11.11 -10.38 -11.38
C ARG A 301 11.22 -9.61 -12.68
N ILE A 302 10.95 -8.30 -12.71
CA ILE A 302 11.13 -7.46 -13.88
C ILE A 302 12.62 -7.42 -14.26
N ASP A 303 13.50 -7.19 -13.29
CA ASP A 303 14.95 -7.07 -13.49
C ASP A 303 15.63 -8.41 -13.84
N GLY A 304 15.43 -9.46 -13.03
CA GLY A 304 16.25 -10.68 -13.12
C GLY A 304 15.50 -12.02 -13.00
N ASN A 305 14.16 -12.01 -13.05
CA ASN A 305 13.31 -13.21 -12.84
C ASN A 305 13.53 -13.98 -11.52
N LYS A 306 14.02 -13.33 -10.47
CA LYS A 306 14.28 -13.99 -9.19
C LYS A 306 12.95 -14.38 -8.54
N LYS A 307 12.71 -15.68 -8.35
CA LYS A 307 11.56 -16.22 -7.62
C LYS A 307 12.02 -16.70 -6.24
N PHE A 308 11.07 -16.75 -5.30
CA PHE A 308 11.28 -17.48 -4.05
C PHE A 308 11.54 -18.96 -4.34
N THR A 309 12.47 -19.53 -3.60
CA THR A 309 12.87 -20.93 -3.68
C THR A 309 12.03 -21.79 -2.75
N ARG A 310 11.64 -21.25 -1.59
CA ARG A 310 10.65 -21.84 -0.71
C ARG A 310 9.24 -21.48 -1.19
N PRO A 311 8.32 -22.46 -1.34
CA PRO A 311 6.95 -22.17 -1.73
C PRO A 311 6.22 -21.40 -0.62
N TRP A 312 5.29 -20.55 -1.03
CA TRP A 312 4.35 -19.90 -0.13
C TRP A 312 3.27 -20.92 0.30
N PRO A 313 2.86 -20.97 1.58
CA PRO A 313 1.82 -21.89 2.03
C PRO A 313 0.48 -21.59 1.37
N GLU A 314 -0.19 -22.63 0.87
CA GLU A 314 -1.52 -22.54 0.25
C GLU A 314 -2.62 -22.78 1.29
N GLY A 315 -3.83 -22.28 1.00
CA GLY A 315 -5.04 -22.61 1.77
C GLY A 315 -5.09 -22.06 3.20
N GLN A 316 -4.23 -21.11 3.55
CA GLN A 316 -4.24 -20.48 4.87
C GLN A 316 -5.58 -19.78 5.13
N ARG A 317 -6.21 -20.07 6.27
CA ARG A 317 -7.48 -19.44 6.66
C ARG A 317 -7.25 -18.01 7.12
N VAL A 318 -7.49 -17.06 6.21
CA VAL A 318 -7.42 -15.61 6.47
C VAL A 318 -8.56 -15.20 7.41
N LEU A 319 -8.24 -14.34 8.38
CA LEU A 319 -9.20 -13.83 9.34
C LEU A 319 -10.00 -12.66 8.76
N SER A 320 -11.32 -12.66 8.97
CA SER A 320 -12.13 -11.47 8.69
C SER A 320 -11.77 -10.32 9.64
N ARG A 321 -12.21 -9.09 9.33
CA ARG A 321 -12.02 -7.95 10.25
C ARG A 321 -12.67 -8.21 11.62
N ALA A 322 -13.78 -8.95 11.67
CA ALA A 322 -14.44 -9.32 12.91
C ALA A 322 -13.63 -10.37 13.68
N ASP A 323 -13.14 -11.41 13.00
CA ASP A 323 -12.28 -12.44 13.60
C ASP A 323 -10.96 -11.85 14.11
N MET A 324 -10.36 -10.92 13.37
CA MET A 324 -9.17 -10.18 13.82
C MET A 324 -9.44 -9.36 15.09
N ARG A 325 -10.63 -8.76 15.19
CA ARG A 325 -11.03 -7.98 16.36
C ARG A 325 -11.21 -8.88 17.58
N GLU A 326 -11.87 -10.03 17.40
CA GLU A 326 -11.96 -11.06 18.44
C GLU A 326 -10.58 -11.56 18.87
N LEU A 327 -9.68 -11.83 17.92
CA LEU A 327 -8.30 -12.23 18.21
C LEU A 327 -7.59 -11.20 19.09
N GLN A 328 -7.71 -9.91 18.75
CA GLN A 328 -7.10 -8.81 19.52
C GLN A 328 -7.67 -8.69 20.95
N GLU A 329 -8.99 -8.80 21.10
CA GLU A 329 -9.68 -8.78 22.38
C GLU A 329 -9.24 -9.94 23.28
N ARG A 330 -9.15 -11.15 22.72
CA ARG A 330 -8.69 -12.35 23.44
C ARG A 330 -7.24 -12.24 23.90
N LEU A 331 -6.35 -11.76 23.03
CA LEU A 331 -4.94 -11.54 23.40
C LEU A 331 -4.84 -10.55 24.57
N THR A 332 -5.58 -9.45 24.51
CA THR A 332 -5.59 -8.43 25.56
C THR A 332 -6.14 -9.01 26.88
N ALA A 333 -7.20 -9.82 26.83
CA ALA A 333 -7.75 -10.50 28.01
C ALA A 333 -6.77 -11.49 28.65
N LEU A 334 -5.90 -12.12 27.86
CA LEU A 334 -4.82 -13.00 28.32
C LEU A 334 -3.56 -12.24 28.77
N GLY A 335 -3.58 -10.90 28.80
CA GLY A 335 -2.47 -10.06 29.27
C GLY A 335 -1.46 -9.67 28.17
N HIS A 336 -1.75 -9.97 26.91
CA HIS A 336 -0.94 -9.60 25.75
C HIS A 336 -1.57 -8.43 25.00
N ASP A 337 -1.30 -7.21 25.47
CA ASP A 337 -1.97 -5.99 25.00
C ASP A 337 -1.68 -5.66 23.52
N THR A 338 -2.74 -5.58 22.71
CA THR A 338 -2.70 -5.15 21.30
C THR A 338 -2.82 -3.65 21.11
N ARG A 339 -3.02 -2.88 22.20
CA ARG A 339 -3.29 -1.43 22.24
C ARG A 339 -4.58 -1.05 21.51
N GLY A 340 -5.59 -1.90 21.65
CA GLY A 340 -6.91 -1.76 21.02
C GLY A 340 -7.26 -2.90 20.08
N ALA A 341 -8.52 -2.92 19.65
CA ALA A 341 -9.07 -3.94 18.76
C ALA A 341 -9.76 -3.29 17.54
N ASP A 342 -8.97 -2.90 16.54
CA ASP A 342 -9.46 -2.25 15.32
C ASP A 342 -9.81 -3.23 14.19
N GLY A 343 -9.44 -4.51 14.36
CA GLY A 343 -9.56 -5.58 13.38
C GLY A 343 -8.45 -5.57 12.31
N LEU A 344 -7.34 -4.86 12.54
CA LEU A 344 -6.20 -4.79 11.63
C LEU A 344 -4.98 -5.52 12.22
N ALA A 345 -4.29 -6.32 11.39
CA ALA A 345 -3.05 -6.99 11.77
C ALA A 345 -1.85 -6.01 11.75
N GLY A 346 -1.81 -5.11 12.74
CA GLY A 346 -0.72 -4.13 12.90
C GLY A 346 0.46 -4.66 13.72
N PRO A 347 1.57 -3.90 13.83
CA PRO A 347 2.76 -4.30 14.60
C PRO A 347 2.45 -4.67 16.06
N ASN A 348 1.50 -3.98 16.71
CA ASN A 348 1.11 -4.30 18.09
C ASN A 348 0.41 -5.67 18.18
N THR A 349 -0.45 -6.01 17.22
CA THR A 349 -1.11 -7.32 17.15
C THR A 349 -0.08 -8.44 16.94
N HIS A 350 0.85 -8.26 15.99
CA HIS A 350 1.93 -9.23 15.77
C HIS A 350 2.80 -9.43 17.02
N ARG A 351 3.15 -8.34 17.73
CA ARG A 351 3.91 -8.41 18.98
C ARG A 351 3.17 -9.17 20.09
N ALA A 352 1.89 -8.82 20.30
CA ALA A 352 1.04 -9.48 21.28
C ALA A 352 0.90 -10.99 20.97
N LEU A 353 0.72 -11.34 19.69
CA LEU A 353 0.69 -12.73 19.24
C LEU A 353 1.98 -13.47 19.56
N ARG A 354 3.16 -12.91 19.24
CA ARG A 354 4.44 -13.56 19.60
C ARG A 354 4.57 -13.74 21.10
N SER A 355 4.20 -12.73 21.88
CA SER A 355 4.23 -12.79 23.34
C SER A 355 3.33 -13.91 23.89
N TRP A 356 2.11 -14.06 23.36
CA TRP A 356 1.20 -15.13 23.71
C TRP A 356 1.69 -16.50 23.26
N GLN A 357 2.17 -16.62 22.02
CA GLN A 357 2.72 -17.87 21.48
C GLN A 357 3.89 -18.38 22.32
N VAL A 358 4.80 -17.50 22.76
CA VAL A 358 5.87 -17.85 23.72
C VAL A 358 5.28 -18.39 25.02
N ALA A 359 4.32 -17.67 25.62
CA ALA A 359 3.71 -18.07 26.89
C ALA A 359 2.95 -19.41 26.79
N ALA A 360 2.34 -19.69 25.65
CA ALA A 360 1.55 -20.89 25.37
C ALA A 360 2.38 -22.06 24.80
N GLY A 361 3.68 -21.87 24.52
CA GLY A 361 4.56 -22.90 23.96
C GLY A 361 4.34 -23.19 22.46
N TYR A 362 3.75 -22.24 21.73
CA TYR A 362 3.61 -22.29 20.26
C TYR A 362 4.82 -21.64 19.56
N PRO A 363 5.07 -21.94 18.27
CA PRO A 363 6.01 -21.18 17.47
C PRO A 363 5.67 -19.69 17.46
N ALA A 364 6.58 -18.85 17.96
CA ALA A 364 6.35 -17.43 18.16
C ALA A 364 6.55 -16.59 16.87
N ASP A 365 5.88 -16.96 15.78
CA ASP A 365 5.97 -16.28 14.48
C ASP A 365 5.11 -15.01 14.36
N GLY A 366 4.17 -14.81 15.30
CA GLY A 366 3.30 -13.65 15.35
C GLY A 366 2.29 -13.59 14.21
N PHE A 367 2.05 -14.69 13.50
CA PHE A 367 1.21 -14.69 12.30
C PHE A 367 -0.27 -14.92 12.66
N PRO A 368 -1.17 -13.96 12.39
CA PRO A 368 -2.59 -14.15 12.61
C PRO A 368 -3.19 -15.06 11.54
N CYS A 369 -3.74 -16.19 11.96
CA CYS A 369 -4.52 -17.06 11.09
C CYS A 369 -5.67 -17.71 11.86
N GLY A 370 -6.51 -18.40 11.09
CA GLY A 370 -7.60 -19.20 11.61
C GLY A 370 -7.21 -20.12 12.75
N GLU A 371 -6.15 -20.90 12.57
CA GLU A 371 -5.69 -21.89 13.54
C GLU A 371 -5.32 -21.21 14.87
N VAL A 372 -4.66 -20.05 14.81
CA VAL A 372 -4.31 -19.24 15.98
C VAL A 372 -5.55 -18.71 16.70
N LEU A 373 -6.57 -18.26 15.97
CA LEU A 373 -7.83 -17.83 16.60
C LEU A 373 -8.54 -19.00 17.29
N ASP A 374 -8.56 -20.19 16.70
CA ASP A 374 -9.15 -21.37 17.33
C ASP A 374 -8.38 -21.77 18.61
N GLN A 375 -7.05 -21.67 18.60
CA GLN A 375 -6.22 -21.88 19.79
C GLN A 375 -6.53 -20.85 20.90
N LEU A 376 -6.73 -19.58 20.55
CA LEU A 376 -7.13 -18.52 21.48
C LEU A 376 -8.55 -18.74 22.03
N ARG A 377 -9.48 -19.25 21.21
CA ARG A 377 -10.84 -19.61 21.63
C ARG A 377 -10.86 -20.78 22.61
N ALA A 378 -9.86 -21.65 22.56
CA ALA A 378 -9.70 -22.77 23.50
C ALA A 378 -9.06 -22.37 24.84
N GLN A 379 -8.54 -21.14 24.97
CA GLN A 379 -8.03 -20.63 26.23
C GLN A 379 -9.20 -20.26 27.17
N PRO A 380 -9.05 -20.48 28.50
CA PRO A 380 -10.09 -20.25 29.50
C PRO A 380 -10.50 -18.79 29.67
#